data_AF-A0A347TJE3-F1
#
_entry.id   AF-A0A347TJE3-F1
#
_cell.length_a   1.000
_cell.length_b   1.000
_cell.length_c   1.000
_cell.angle_alpha   90.00
_cell.angle_beta   90.00
_cell.angle_gamma   90.00
#
_symmetry.space_group_name_H-M   'P 1'
#
loop_
_entity.id
_entity.type
_entity.pdbx_description
1 polymer ?
#
loop_
_entity_poly.entity_id
_entity_poly.type
_entity_poly.pdbx_seq_one_letter_code
_entity_poly.pdbx_strand_id
1 'polypeptide(L)'
;MIEKKDIVEEIRQDLSNNKKLDEILKDLEYEANLAKWAHRFSTEEFDKNVTLSRKLFHYVLSTAKDYRDYVDFAFYISKKDGLEDNNLAKEAYKLAVTKITLLRDLRTVADILAKEKDSFYDKEMAKSIYSEAIEKATIVYEYLTIAESLSDKELLNDKKWAKEVYEEAIKISSTADEIETIAQSIANEDTLDDDKWSNEVFALSSKYKND
;
A
#
# COMPACT_ATOMS: atom_id res chain seq x y z
N MET A 1 15.53 3.89 -25.01
CA MET A 1 14.42 3.07 -24.47
C MET A 1 14.94 1.65 -24.44
N ILE A 2 14.84 0.95 -23.31
CA ILE A 2 15.28 -0.46 -23.23
C ILE A 2 14.15 -1.29 -23.84
N GLU A 3 14.43 -1.99 -24.93
CA GLU A 3 13.43 -2.82 -25.60
C GLU A 3 13.31 -4.18 -24.89
N LYS A 4 12.08 -4.69 -24.75
CA LYS A 4 11.83 -6.02 -24.16
C LYS A 4 12.66 -7.12 -24.83
N LYS A 5 12.81 -7.02 -26.16
CA LYS A 5 13.57 -8.00 -26.96
C LYS A 5 15.03 -8.09 -26.53
N ASP A 6 15.65 -6.96 -26.17
CA ASP A 6 17.06 -6.93 -25.77
C ASP A 6 17.26 -7.63 -24.42
N ILE A 7 16.34 -7.38 -23.46
CA ILE A 7 16.34 -8.05 -22.16
C ILE A 7 16.15 -9.56 -22.33
N VAL A 8 15.21 -9.98 -23.19
CA VAL A 8 14.93 -11.40 -23.46
C VAL A 8 16.16 -12.11 -24.05
N GLU A 9 16.88 -11.46 -24.97
CA GLU A 9 18.06 -12.04 -25.59
C GLU A 9 19.21 -12.19 -24.58
N GLU A 10 19.45 -11.19 -23.75
CA GLU A 10 20.42 -11.24 -22.66
C GLU A 10 20.10 -12.36 -21.66
N ILE A 11 18.83 -12.49 -21.25
CA ILE A 11 18.36 -13.59 -20.40
C ILE A 11 18.67 -14.96 -21.02
N ARG A 12 18.41 -15.15 -22.32
CA ARG A 12 18.70 -16.42 -23.01
C ARG A 12 20.17 -16.76 -23.00
N GLN A 13 21.02 -15.76 -23.19
CA GLN A 13 22.47 -15.95 -23.23
C GLN A 13 23.01 -16.26 -21.84
N ASP A 14 22.73 -15.40 -20.87
CA ASP A 14 23.26 -15.49 -19.50
C ASP A 14 22.70 -16.68 -18.73
N LEU A 15 21.43 -17.05 -18.98
CA LEU A 15 20.71 -18.08 -18.22
C LEU A 15 20.43 -19.34 -19.04
N SER A 16 21.18 -19.59 -20.12
CA SER A 16 21.00 -20.73 -21.04
C SER A 16 20.90 -22.10 -20.37
N ASN A 17 21.60 -22.30 -19.24
CA ASN A 17 21.58 -23.56 -18.46
C ASN A 17 20.75 -23.46 -17.17
N ASN A 18 20.06 -22.35 -16.93
CA ASN A 18 19.28 -22.13 -15.71
C ASN A 18 17.93 -22.85 -15.82
N LYS A 19 17.58 -23.64 -14.80
CA LYS A 19 16.32 -24.40 -14.75
C LYS A 19 15.05 -23.54 -14.78
N LYS A 20 15.17 -22.23 -14.48
CA LYS A 20 14.08 -21.26 -14.46
C LYS A 20 13.96 -20.46 -15.76
N LEU A 21 14.82 -20.69 -16.75
CA LEU A 21 14.80 -19.92 -18.00
C LEU A 21 13.41 -19.91 -18.65
N ASP A 22 12.77 -21.07 -18.78
CA ASP A 22 11.44 -21.16 -19.41
C ASP A 22 10.36 -20.42 -18.60
N GLU A 23 10.43 -20.47 -17.27
CA GLU A 23 9.53 -19.72 -16.36
C GLU A 23 9.71 -18.22 -16.55
N ILE A 24 10.96 -17.75 -16.55
CA ILE A 24 11.33 -16.35 -16.76
C ILE A 24 10.82 -15.85 -18.12
N LEU A 25 11.12 -16.59 -19.19
CA LEU A 25 10.75 -16.18 -20.55
C LEU A 25 9.23 -16.13 -20.73
N LYS A 26 8.50 -17.09 -20.14
CA LYS A 26 7.03 -17.08 -20.14
C LYS A 26 6.49 -15.85 -19.41
N ASP A 27 7.03 -15.53 -18.24
CA ASP A 27 6.60 -14.36 -17.48
C ASP A 27 6.93 -13.05 -18.21
N LEU A 28 8.06 -12.95 -18.91
CA LEU A 28 8.38 -11.81 -19.79
C LEU A 28 7.43 -11.70 -21.00
N GLU A 29 7.00 -12.82 -21.57
CA GLU A 29 6.05 -12.85 -22.68
C GLU A 29 4.71 -12.25 -22.29
N TYR A 30 4.17 -12.67 -21.14
CA TYR A 30 2.88 -12.22 -20.61
C TYR A 30 2.96 -10.97 -19.73
N GLU A 31 4.15 -10.37 -19.58
CA GLU A 31 4.41 -9.19 -18.74
C GLU A 31 3.97 -9.41 -17.27
N ALA A 32 4.14 -10.64 -16.79
CA ALA A 32 3.80 -11.06 -15.44
C ALA A 32 5.04 -11.08 -14.54
N ASN A 33 4.88 -10.77 -13.25
CA ASN A 33 5.92 -10.90 -12.23
C ASN A 33 7.26 -10.19 -12.53
N LEU A 34 7.27 -9.19 -13.41
CA LEU A 34 8.52 -8.61 -13.90
C LEU A 34 9.34 -7.93 -12.80
N ALA A 35 8.70 -7.20 -11.87
CA ALA A 35 9.36 -6.58 -10.73
C ALA A 35 9.98 -7.65 -9.80
N LYS A 36 9.30 -8.79 -9.64
CA LYS A 36 9.82 -9.93 -8.86
C LYS A 36 11.05 -10.52 -9.51
N TRP A 37 11.03 -10.74 -10.83
CA TRP A 37 12.21 -11.23 -11.55
C TRP A 37 13.36 -10.24 -11.51
N ALA A 38 13.07 -8.95 -11.68
CA ALA A 38 14.07 -7.89 -11.56
C ALA A 38 14.75 -7.93 -10.19
N HIS A 39 13.97 -8.05 -9.11
CA HIS A 39 14.52 -8.25 -7.78
C HIS A 39 15.36 -9.52 -7.68
N ARG A 40 14.86 -10.68 -8.13
CA ARG A 40 15.58 -11.95 -8.05
C ARG A 40 16.92 -11.91 -8.77
N PHE A 41 17.00 -11.24 -9.93
CA PHE A 41 18.28 -11.06 -10.62
C PHE A 41 19.34 -10.34 -9.77
N SER A 42 18.93 -9.50 -8.82
CA SER A 42 19.86 -8.84 -7.90
C SER A 42 20.23 -9.66 -6.66
N THR A 43 19.63 -10.83 -6.43
CA THR A 43 19.91 -11.67 -5.26
C THR A 43 20.99 -12.72 -5.57
N GLU A 44 21.43 -13.44 -4.53
CA GLU A 44 22.36 -14.58 -4.65
C GLU A 44 21.84 -15.69 -5.58
N GLU A 45 20.52 -15.77 -5.84
CA GLU A 45 19.95 -16.79 -6.74
C GLU A 45 20.49 -16.68 -8.17
N PHE A 46 20.85 -15.46 -8.59
CA PHE A 46 21.34 -15.16 -9.93
C PHE A 46 22.68 -14.41 -9.90
N ASP A 47 23.55 -14.81 -8.97
CA ASP A 47 24.91 -14.27 -8.81
C ASP A 47 24.96 -12.74 -8.69
N LYS A 48 23.90 -12.13 -8.14
CA LYS A 48 23.74 -10.67 -8.04
C LYS A 48 23.94 -9.95 -9.37
N ASN A 49 23.25 -10.41 -10.42
CA ASN A 49 23.19 -9.72 -11.71
C ASN A 49 22.41 -8.38 -11.62
N VAL A 50 23.05 -7.38 -11.01
CA VAL A 50 22.54 -6.01 -10.81
C VAL A 50 22.25 -5.33 -12.15
N THR A 51 23.03 -5.62 -13.18
CA THR A 51 22.84 -5.02 -14.51
C THR A 51 21.51 -5.45 -15.12
N LEU A 52 21.25 -6.76 -15.17
CA LEU A 52 20.00 -7.30 -15.71
C LEU A 52 18.81 -6.90 -14.83
N SER A 53 18.99 -6.93 -13.51
CA SER A 53 18.00 -6.43 -12.53
C SER A 53 17.58 -4.99 -12.85
N ARG A 54 18.53 -4.05 -12.95
CA ARG A 54 18.26 -2.64 -13.25
C ARG A 54 17.59 -2.46 -14.60
N LYS A 55 18.04 -3.18 -15.64
CA LYS A 55 17.41 -3.12 -16.98
C LYS A 55 15.94 -3.53 -16.91
N LEU A 56 15.64 -4.65 -16.24
CA LEU A 56 14.26 -5.11 -16.10
C LEU A 56 13.42 -4.16 -15.24
N PHE A 57 13.96 -3.62 -14.14
CA PHE A 57 13.27 -2.59 -13.35
C PHE A 57 12.94 -1.33 -14.17
N HIS A 58 13.88 -0.86 -15.00
CA HIS A 58 13.61 0.25 -15.91
C HIS A 58 12.49 -0.07 -16.90
N TYR A 59 12.48 -1.28 -17.44
CA TYR A 59 11.40 -1.73 -18.32
C TYR A 59 10.04 -1.78 -17.59
N VAL A 60 9.99 -2.35 -16.38
CA VAL A 60 8.78 -2.37 -15.53
C VAL A 60 8.25 -0.96 -15.30
N LEU A 61 9.11 -0.03 -14.88
CA LEU A 61 8.67 1.34 -14.60
C LEU A 61 8.20 2.06 -15.88
N SER A 62 8.81 1.78 -17.03
CA SER A 62 8.42 2.39 -18.31
C SER A 62 7.07 1.89 -18.86
N THR A 63 6.60 0.74 -18.39
CA THR A 63 5.37 0.08 -18.83
C THR A 63 4.25 0.14 -17.79
N ALA A 64 4.53 0.62 -16.59
CA ALA A 64 3.57 0.83 -15.51
C ALA A 64 2.41 1.74 -15.93
N LYS A 65 1.18 1.33 -15.61
CA LYS A 65 -0.06 2.04 -15.96
C LYS A 65 -0.93 2.30 -14.74
N ASP A 66 -1.02 1.33 -13.83
CA ASP A 66 -1.82 1.41 -12.61
C ASP A 66 -0.94 1.80 -11.41
N TYR A 67 -1.53 2.39 -10.39
CA TYR A 67 -0.77 2.72 -9.16
C TYR A 67 -0.16 1.45 -8.54
N ARG A 68 -0.82 0.29 -8.68
CA ARG A 68 -0.32 -1.00 -8.17
C ARG A 68 0.99 -1.42 -8.81
N ASP A 69 1.21 -1.09 -10.09
CA ASP A 69 2.48 -1.39 -10.76
C ASP A 69 3.64 -0.64 -10.09
N TYR A 70 3.41 0.61 -9.68
CA TYR A 70 4.40 1.41 -8.96
C TYR A 70 4.61 0.92 -7.53
N VAL A 71 3.55 0.47 -6.84
CA VAL A 71 3.65 -0.12 -5.49
C VAL A 71 4.43 -1.44 -5.53
N ASP A 72 4.15 -2.30 -6.49
CA ASP A 72 4.86 -3.58 -6.69
C ASP A 72 6.33 -3.33 -7.04
N PHE A 73 6.61 -2.38 -7.94
CA PHE A 73 7.96 -1.92 -8.22
C PHE A 73 8.67 -1.46 -6.94
N ALA A 74 8.03 -0.59 -6.15
CA ALA A 74 8.60 -0.03 -4.93
C ALA A 74 8.89 -1.11 -3.88
N PHE A 75 8.02 -2.11 -3.76
CA PHE A 75 8.21 -3.26 -2.89
C PHE A 75 9.48 -4.05 -3.26
N TYR A 76 9.63 -4.41 -4.54
CA TYR A 76 10.73 -5.26 -4.98
C TYR A 76 12.08 -4.52 -5.07
N ILE A 77 12.09 -3.25 -5.47
CA ILE A 77 13.33 -2.48 -5.61
C ILE A 77 14.01 -2.19 -4.26
N SER A 78 13.21 -2.14 -3.17
CA SER A 78 13.67 -1.82 -1.81
C SER A 78 14.00 -3.04 -0.93
N LYS A 79 13.80 -4.26 -1.45
CA LYS A 79 14.14 -5.50 -0.75
C LYS A 79 15.62 -5.49 -0.32
N LYS A 80 15.86 -5.80 0.96
CA LYS A 80 17.20 -5.78 1.59
C LYS A 80 18.19 -6.80 1.02
N ASP A 81 17.69 -7.90 0.47
CA ASP A 81 18.50 -8.94 -0.16
C ASP A 81 18.73 -8.72 -1.67
N GLY A 82 18.21 -7.60 -2.21
CA GLY A 82 18.38 -7.20 -3.61
C GLY A 82 19.12 -5.87 -3.75
N LEU A 83 18.53 -4.93 -4.51
CA LEU A 83 19.14 -3.62 -4.75
C LEU A 83 19.04 -2.64 -3.57
N GLU A 84 18.12 -2.86 -2.63
CA GLU A 84 17.87 -2.00 -1.47
C GLU A 84 17.73 -0.50 -1.82
N ASP A 85 17.12 -0.19 -2.98
CA ASP A 85 17.03 1.20 -3.47
C ASP A 85 15.79 1.91 -2.90
N ASN A 86 15.90 2.31 -1.64
CA ASN A 86 14.84 3.02 -0.92
C ASN A 86 14.52 4.40 -1.53
N ASN A 87 15.48 5.03 -2.21
CA ASN A 87 15.24 6.31 -2.87
C ASN A 87 14.31 6.12 -4.08
N LEU A 88 14.58 5.13 -4.94
CA LEU A 88 13.69 4.82 -6.06
C LEU A 88 12.33 4.28 -5.59
N ALA A 89 12.29 3.49 -4.52
CA ALA A 89 11.02 3.07 -3.93
C ALA A 89 10.16 4.26 -3.50
N LYS A 90 10.76 5.25 -2.83
CA LYS A 90 10.08 6.48 -2.41
C LYS A 90 9.50 7.26 -3.61
N GLU A 91 10.28 7.41 -4.68
CA GLU A 91 9.79 8.08 -5.90
C GLU A 91 8.66 7.30 -6.58
N ALA A 92 8.74 5.96 -6.60
CA ALA A 92 7.66 5.12 -7.11
C ALA A 92 6.38 5.25 -6.28
N TYR A 93 6.46 5.32 -4.94
CA TYR A 93 5.28 5.60 -4.11
C TYR A 93 4.67 6.97 -4.39
N LYS A 94 5.48 8.01 -4.59
CA LYS A 94 4.96 9.34 -5.00
C LYS A 94 4.20 9.24 -6.33
N LEU A 95 4.77 8.54 -7.32
CA LEU A 95 4.09 8.31 -8.60
C LEU A 95 2.80 7.51 -8.42
N ALA A 96 2.81 6.45 -7.60
CA ALA A 96 1.61 5.68 -7.27
C ALA A 96 0.49 6.59 -6.76
N VAL A 97 0.77 7.45 -5.77
CA VAL A 97 -0.21 8.41 -5.22
C VAL A 97 -0.80 9.31 -6.30
N THR A 98 -0.01 9.80 -7.26
CA THR A 98 -0.53 10.64 -8.36
C THR A 98 -1.47 9.90 -9.33
N LYS A 99 -1.47 8.56 -9.32
CA LYS A 99 -2.32 7.73 -10.17
C LYS A 99 -3.59 7.25 -9.47
N ILE A 100 -3.67 7.42 -8.15
CA ILE A 100 -4.82 6.97 -7.37
C ILE A 100 -6.00 7.90 -7.57
N THR A 101 -7.17 7.32 -7.82
CA THR A 101 -8.44 8.03 -7.96
C THR A 101 -9.44 7.72 -6.86
N LEU A 102 -9.24 6.62 -6.13
CA LEU A 102 -10.12 6.15 -5.06
C LEU A 102 -9.47 6.36 -3.69
N LEU A 103 -10.21 6.94 -2.74
CA LEU A 103 -9.71 7.16 -1.37
C LEU A 103 -9.28 5.86 -0.69
N ARG A 104 -10.02 4.76 -0.88
CA ARG A 104 -9.63 3.43 -0.38
C ARG A 104 -8.23 3.03 -0.84
N ASP A 105 -7.89 3.31 -2.09
CA ASP A 105 -6.60 2.95 -2.67
C ASP A 105 -5.49 3.88 -2.12
N LEU A 106 -5.82 5.14 -1.84
CA LEU A 106 -4.92 6.10 -1.16
C LEU A 106 -4.59 5.63 0.27
N ARG A 107 -5.62 5.25 1.03
CA ARG A 107 -5.49 4.64 2.36
C ARG A 107 -4.63 3.38 2.30
N THR A 108 -4.86 2.50 1.31
CA THR A 108 -4.09 1.26 1.13
C THR A 108 -2.58 1.55 0.97
N VAL A 109 -2.21 2.59 0.23
CA VAL A 109 -0.80 3.00 0.10
C VAL A 109 -0.24 3.53 1.41
N ALA A 110 -1.03 4.30 2.18
CA ALA A 110 -0.63 4.73 3.52
C ALA A 110 -0.42 3.54 4.47
N ASP A 111 -1.33 2.56 4.48
CA ASP A 111 -1.22 1.33 5.27
C ASP A 111 0.08 0.59 4.94
N ILE A 112 0.40 0.45 3.65
CA ILE A 112 1.64 -0.19 3.19
C ILE A 112 2.89 0.53 3.69
N LEU A 113 2.88 1.86 3.71
CA LEU A 113 4.01 2.69 4.14
C LEU A 113 4.13 2.78 5.67
N ALA A 114 3.03 2.62 6.40
CA ALA A 114 3.00 2.59 7.86
C ALA A 114 3.55 1.28 8.43
N LYS A 115 3.35 0.17 7.71
CA LYS A 115 3.76 -1.16 8.13
C LYS A 115 5.26 -1.41 7.90
N GLU A 116 6.00 -1.66 8.98
CA GLU A 116 7.38 -2.10 8.90
C GLU A 116 7.45 -3.54 8.33
N LYS A 117 8.29 -3.73 7.31
CA LYS A 117 8.47 -5.02 6.60
C LYS A 117 9.87 -5.11 5.98
N ASP A 118 10.15 -6.20 5.26
CA ASP A 118 11.41 -6.43 4.55
C ASP A 118 11.57 -5.62 3.25
N SER A 119 10.85 -4.49 3.14
CA SER A 119 10.89 -3.54 2.01
C SER A 119 10.74 -2.11 2.54
N PHE A 120 10.69 -1.13 1.64
CA PHE A 120 10.47 0.27 1.97
C PHE A 120 9.19 0.46 2.79
N TYR A 121 9.33 1.23 3.87
CA TYR A 121 8.27 1.80 4.69
C TYR A 121 8.70 3.21 5.09
N ASP A 122 7.76 4.13 5.26
CA ASP A 122 8.03 5.53 5.60
C ASP A 122 6.81 6.06 6.36
N LYS A 123 6.89 6.03 7.69
CA LYS A 123 5.78 6.44 8.57
C LYS A 123 5.40 7.91 8.37
N GLU A 124 6.33 8.79 8.03
CA GLU A 124 6.03 10.20 7.80
C GLU A 124 5.32 10.40 6.46
N MET A 125 5.72 9.65 5.42
CA MET A 125 4.97 9.62 4.16
C MET A 125 3.58 9.01 4.35
N ALA A 126 3.45 7.95 5.15
CA ALA A 126 2.16 7.36 5.49
C ALA A 126 1.23 8.39 6.16
N LYS A 127 1.72 9.11 7.19
CA LYS A 127 0.97 10.20 7.84
C LYS A 127 0.53 11.25 6.83
N SER A 128 1.43 11.70 5.95
CA SER A 128 1.08 12.68 4.91
C SER A 128 -0.07 12.19 4.02
N ILE A 129 -0.06 10.91 3.63
CA ILE A 129 -1.10 10.32 2.76
C ILE A 129 -2.41 10.11 3.54
N TYR A 130 -2.36 9.71 4.81
CA TYR A 130 -3.56 9.64 5.66
C TYR A 130 -4.22 11.02 5.81
N SER A 131 -3.44 12.07 6.06
CA SER A 131 -3.98 13.44 6.12
C SER A 131 -4.70 13.82 4.83
N GLU A 132 -4.10 13.54 3.66
CA GLU A 132 -4.74 13.77 2.37
C GLU A 132 -6.03 12.94 2.19
N ALA A 133 -6.03 11.68 2.67
CA ALA A 133 -7.22 10.83 2.63
C ALA A 133 -8.34 11.38 3.52
N ILE A 134 -8.02 11.86 4.73
CA ILE A 134 -8.98 12.47 5.66
C ILE A 134 -9.60 13.74 5.04
N GLU A 135 -8.78 14.61 4.46
CA GLU A 135 -9.25 15.84 3.80
C GLU A 135 -10.20 15.55 2.61
N LYS A 136 -10.04 14.40 1.96
CA LYS A 136 -10.87 13.97 0.83
C LYS A 136 -12.09 13.15 1.25
N ALA A 137 -12.18 12.70 2.50
CA ALA A 137 -13.27 11.86 2.96
C ALA A 137 -14.58 12.65 3.02
N THR A 138 -15.65 12.05 2.49
CA THR A 138 -16.97 12.69 2.37
C THR A 138 -18.11 11.86 2.93
N ILE A 139 -17.88 10.57 3.22
CA ILE A 139 -18.88 9.68 3.79
C ILE A 139 -18.35 9.01 5.06
N VAL A 140 -19.25 8.62 5.96
CA VAL A 140 -18.92 8.01 7.26
C VAL A 140 -17.95 6.84 7.10
N TYR A 141 -18.20 5.97 6.12
CA TYR A 141 -17.38 4.78 5.87
C TYR A 141 -15.91 5.11 5.54
N GLU A 142 -15.63 6.24 4.88
CA GLU A 142 -14.26 6.63 4.54
C GLU A 142 -13.49 7.04 5.81
N TYR A 143 -14.07 7.91 6.63
CA TYR A 143 -13.49 8.29 7.93
C TYR A 143 -13.30 7.07 8.84
N LEU A 144 -14.32 6.22 8.93
CA LEU A 144 -14.30 5.00 9.73
C LEU A 144 -13.07 4.14 9.40
N THR A 145 -12.91 3.79 8.13
CA THR A 145 -11.81 2.91 7.74
C THR A 145 -10.42 3.56 7.85
N ILE A 146 -10.33 4.88 7.73
CA ILE A 146 -9.07 5.58 8.02
C ILE A 146 -8.76 5.52 9.52
N ALA A 147 -9.74 5.72 10.39
CA ALA A 147 -9.56 5.66 11.83
C ALA A 147 -9.14 4.25 12.30
N GLU A 148 -9.73 3.21 11.72
CA GLU A 148 -9.32 1.82 11.92
C GLU A 148 -7.84 1.63 11.57
N SER A 149 -7.42 2.00 10.35
CA SER A 149 -6.01 1.95 9.93
C SER A 149 -5.06 2.73 10.85
N LEU A 150 -5.46 3.93 11.29
CA LEU A 150 -4.63 4.75 12.18
C LEU A 150 -4.42 4.08 13.54
N SER A 151 -5.43 3.38 14.07
CA SER A 151 -5.38 2.72 15.37
C SER A 151 -4.79 1.30 15.36
N ASP A 152 -4.60 0.72 14.17
CA ASP A 152 -4.03 -0.62 14.00
C ASP A 152 -2.60 -0.71 14.59
N LYS A 153 -2.38 -1.74 15.40
CA LYS A 153 -1.13 -2.01 16.14
C LYS A 153 0.07 -2.28 15.23
N GLU A 154 -0.17 -2.80 14.03
CA GLU A 154 0.85 -3.13 13.02
C GLU A 154 1.16 -1.96 12.08
N LEU A 155 0.39 -0.87 12.16
CA LEU A 155 0.54 0.33 11.33
C LEU A 155 1.12 1.49 12.15
N LEU A 156 0.37 2.59 12.29
CA LEU A 156 0.81 3.75 13.07
C LEU A 156 0.50 3.62 14.56
N ASN A 157 -0.50 2.81 14.93
CA ASN A 157 -1.01 2.70 16.30
C ASN A 157 -1.26 4.08 16.96
N ASP A 158 -1.72 5.06 16.17
CA ASP A 158 -2.02 6.41 16.60
C ASP A 158 -3.48 6.50 17.03
N LYS A 159 -3.77 5.90 18.19
CA LYS A 159 -5.12 5.88 18.77
C LYS A 159 -5.69 7.28 19.01
N LYS A 160 -4.82 8.27 19.27
CA LYS A 160 -5.25 9.65 19.47
C LYS A 160 -5.74 10.24 18.15
N TRP A 161 -4.99 10.08 17.08
CA TRP A 161 -5.40 10.59 15.78
C TRP A 161 -6.60 9.83 15.22
N ALA A 162 -6.64 8.50 15.39
CA ALA A 162 -7.82 7.70 15.06
C ALA A 162 -9.08 8.23 15.75
N LYS A 163 -9.00 8.56 17.05
CA LYS A 163 -10.11 9.17 17.81
C LYS A 163 -10.60 10.47 17.17
N GLU A 164 -9.71 11.35 16.74
CA GLU A 164 -10.06 12.60 16.05
C GLU A 164 -10.81 12.31 14.73
N VAL A 165 -10.39 11.29 13.98
CA VAL A 165 -11.05 10.88 12.73
C VAL A 165 -12.43 10.23 12.98
N TYR A 166 -12.58 9.43 14.03
CA TYR A 166 -13.89 8.92 14.47
C TYR A 166 -14.84 10.06 14.84
N GLU A 167 -14.36 11.11 15.50
CA GLU A 167 -15.17 12.29 15.82
C GLU A 167 -15.68 12.99 14.56
N GLU A 168 -14.88 13.07 13.49
CA GLU A 168 -15.35 13.56 12.18
C GLU A 168 -16.42 12.64 11.57
N ALA A 169 -16.25 11.32 11.63
CA ALA A 169 -17.25 10.36 11.19
C ALA A 169 -18.60 10.56 11.92
N ILE A 170 -18.57 10.77 13.24
CA ILE A 170 -19.76 11.02 14.05
C ILE A 170 -20.44 12.34 13.63
N LYS A 171 -19.67 13.41 13.39
CA LYS A 171 -20.23 14.72 13.01
C LYS A 171 -21.04 14.68 11.72
N ILE A 172 -20.62 13.87 10.75
CA ILE A 172 -21.30 13.78 9.44
C ILE A 172 -22.37 12.68 9.38
N SER A 173 -22.46 11.84 10.42
CA SER A 173 -23.44 10.76 10.47
C SER A 173 -24.88 11.28 10.46
N SER A 174 -25.72 10.58 9.71
CA SER A 174 -27.11 10.99 9.41
C SER A 174 -28.13 9.92 9.79
N THR A 175 -27.68 8.73 10.18
CA THR A 175 -28.54 7.59 10.50
C THR A 175 -28.12 6.91 11.80
N ALA A 176 -29.06 6.21 12.43
CA ALA A 176 -28.76 5.36 13.58
C ALA A 176 -27.72 4.29 13.22
N ASP A 177 -27.86 3.66 12.05
CA ASP A 177 -26.97 2.57 11.61
C ASP A 177 -25.51 3.03 11.44
N GLU A 178 -25.29 4.24 10.94
CA GLU A 178 -23.93 4.83 10.86
C GLU A 178 -23.32 5.04 12.25
N ILE A 179 -24.09 5.61 13.20
CA ILE A 179 -23.64 5.77 14.58
C ILE A 179 -23.33 4.43 15.24
N GLU A 180 -24.21 3.44 15.06
CA GLU A 180 -24.03 2.10 15.64
C GLU A 180 -22.78 1.43 15.06
N THR A 181 -22.53 1.60 13.76
CA THR A 181 -21.31 1.08 13.09
C THR A 181 -20.05 1.74 13.65
N ILE A 182 -20.05 3.07 13.82
CA ILE A 182 -18.92 3.79 14.42
C ILE A 182 -18.66 3.29 15.85
N ALA A 183 -19.71 3.19 16.67
CA ALA A 183 -19.60 2.71 18.04
C ALA A 183 -19.02 1.28 18.11
N GLN A 184 -19.50 0.38 17.25
CA GLN A 184 -18.97 -0.98 17.19
C GLN A 184 -17.49 -1.00 16.85
N SER A 185 -17.06 -0.17 15.88
CA SER A 185 -15.66 -0.10 15.51
C SER A 185 -14.81 0.48 16.66
N ILE A 186 -15.27 1.49 17.40
CA ILE A 186 -14.56 2.04 18.58
C ILE A 186 -14.33 0.98 19.67
N ALA A 187 -15.30 0.08 19.90
CA ALA A 187 -15.19 -1.00 20.89
C ALA A 187 -14.28 -2.16 20.45
N ASN A 188 -13.89 -2.23 19.17
CA ASN A 188 -13.11 -3.36 18.67
C ASN A 188 -11.70 -3.38 19.28
N GLU A 189 -11.25 -4.55 19.72
CA GLU A 189 -9.92 -4.77 20.33
C GLU A 189 -8.75 -4.49 19.38
N ASP A 190 -9.02 -4.56 18.06
CA ASP A 190 -8.06 -4.28 16.99
C ASP A 190 -7.96 -2.79 16.66
N THR A 191 -8.85 -1.95 17.21
CA THR A 191 -8.87 -0.50 16.98
C THR A 191 -8.56 0.26 18.29
N LEU A 192 -9.51 1.01 18.85
CA LEU A 192 -9.35 1.79 20.06
C LEU A 192 -9.50 0.95 21.32
N ASP A 193 -10.31 -0.11 21.31
CA ASP A 193 -10.65 -0.91 22.50
C ASP A 193 -11.23 0.00 23.62
N ASP A 194 -12.18 0.87 23.26
CA ASP A 194 -12.79 1.85 24.18
C ASP A 194 -14.30 1.62 24.32
N ASP A 195 -14.66 0.57 25.07
CA ASP A 195 -16.05 0.24 25.39
C ASP A 195 -16.82 1.41 26.01
N LYS A 196 -16.15 2.22 26.83
CA LYS A 196 -16.81 3.34 27.49
C LYS A 196 -17.23 4.37 26.45
N TRP A 197 -16.32 4.79 25.59
CA TRP A 197 -16.64 5.77 24.55
C TRP A 197 -17.59 5.20 23.50
N SER A 198 -17.43 3.93 23.14
CA SER A 198 -18.38 3.22 22.26
C SER A 198 -19.82 3.32 22.78
N ASN A 199 -20.05 3.06 24.07
CA ASN A 199 -21.38 3.17 24.67
C ASN A 199 -21.92 4.61 24.64
N GLU A 200 -21.06 5.62 24.86
CA GLU A 200 -21.43 7.03 24.75
C GLU A 200 -21.86 7.40 23.32
N VAL A 201 -21.13 6.91 22.30
CA VAL A 201 -21.46 7.12 20.88
C VAL A 201 -22.73 6.36 20.50
N PHE A 202 -22.88 5.09 20.91
CA PHE A 202 -24.06 4.28 20.64
C PHE A 202 -25.35 4.94 21.15
N ALA A 203 -25.31 5.59 22.32
CA ALA A 203 -26.46 6.31 22.87
C ALA A 203 -26.98 7.44 21.94
N LEU A 204 -26.14 7.97 21.04
CA LEU A 204 -26.54 8.96 20.05
C LEU A 204 -27.50 8.39 19.00
N SER A 205 -27.48 7.07 18.74
CA SER A 205 -28.34 6.43 17.72
C SER A 205 -29.84 6.60 18.03
N SER A 206 -30.19 6.73 19.30
CA SER A 206 -31.57 6.98 19.76
C SER A 206 -32.14 8.32 19.28
N LYS A 207 -31.29 9.28 18.90
CA LYS A 207 -31.74 10.57 18.34
C LYS A 207 -32.31 10.40 16.94
N TYR A 208 -31.73 9.50 16.14
CA TYR A 208 -32.11 9.24 14.74
C TYR A 208 -33.28 8.26 14.59
N LYS A 209 -33.66 7.54 15.66
CA LYS A 209 -34.82 6.62 15.66
C LYS A 209 -36.16 7.34 15.89
N ASN A 210 -36.13 8.63 16.24
CA ASN A 210 -37.30 9.43 16.60
C ASN A 210 -37.60 10.56 15.61
N ASP A 211 -36.88 10.63 14.49
CA ASP A 211 -37.11 11.53 13.35
C ASP A 211 -37.79 10.78 12.19
#